data_AF-X0PTP8-F1
#
_entry.id   AF-X0PTP8-F1
#
_cell.length_a   1.000
_cell.length_b   1.000
_cell.length_c   1.000
_cell.angle_alpha   90.00
_cell.angle_beta   90.00
_cell.angle_gamma   90.00
#
_symmetry.space_group_name_H-M   'P 1'
#
loop_
_entity.id
_entity.type
_entity.pdbx_description
1 polymer ?
#
loop_
_entity_poly.entity_id
_entity_poly.type
_entity_poly.pdbx_seq_one_letter_code
_entity_poly.pdbx_strand_id
1 'polypeptide(L)' 'MNDLMELFRHWHAGRSQVQISTALGIDRKTIRRYLAPALAAGLTPAEGGKFEEALWWALITGWFPRRSATRRRGR' A
#
# COMPACT_ATOMS: atom_id res chain seq x y z
N MET A 1 -5.06 6.79 -4.75
CA MET A 1 -3.74 6.93 -4.08
C MET A 1 -3.94 6.88 -2.58
N ASN A 2 -4.89 7.65 -2.03
CA ASN A 2 -5.30 7.57 -0.63
C ASN A 2 -5.67 6.15 -0.17
N ASP A 3 -6.47 5.40 -0.94
CA ASP A 3 -6.87 4.04 -0.52
C ASP A 3 -5.70 3.07 -0.34
N LEU A 4 -4.65 3.22 -1.16
CA LEU A 4 -3.42 2.43 -1.02
C LEU A 4 -2.65 2.87 0.21
N MET A 5 -2.50 4.19 0.44
CA MET A 5 -1.89 4.69 1.67
C MET A 5 -2.62 4.23 2.92
N GLU A 6 -3.96 4.28 2.94
CA GLU A 6 -4.76 3.80 4.06
C GLU A 6 -4.62 2.29 4.28
N LEU A 7 -4.57 1.51 3.20
CA LEU A 7 -4.26 0.09 3.26
C LEU A 7 -2.89 -0.18 3.89
N PHE A 8 -1.84 0.50 3.42
CA PHE A 8 -0.49 0.33 3.95
C PHE A 8 -0.39 0.85 5.39
N ARG A 9 -1.10 1.93 5.74
CA ARG A 9 -1.17 2.46 7.10
C ARG A 9 -1.81 1.45 8.06
N HIS A 10 -2.92 0.83 7.68
CA HIS A 10 -3.55 -0.20 8.48
C HIS A 10 -2.70 -1.46 8.59
N TRP A 11 -2.06 -1.88 7.50
CA TRP A 11 -1.15 -3.02 7.49
C TRP A 11 0.08 -2.77 8.36
N HIS A 12 0.68 -1.59 8.27
CA HIS A 12 1.83 -1.18 9.07
C HIS A 12 1.47 -1.06 10.56
N ALA A 13 0.24 -0.63 10.87
CA ALA A 13 -0.31 -0.65 12.23
C ALA A 13 -0.59 -2.07 12.78
N GLY A 14 -0.21 -3.13 12.06
CA GLY A 14 -0.34 -4.51 12.49
C GLY A 14 -1.74 -5.09 12.31
N ARG A 15 -2.64 -4.42 11.56
CA ARG A 15 -3.97 -5.01 11.28
C ARG A 15 -3.84 -6.20 10.34
N SER A 16 -4.64 -7.22 10.63
CA SER A 16 -4.77 -8.39 9.74
C SER A 16 -5.44 -8.02 8.41
N GLN A 17 -5.20 -8.81 7.37
CA GLN A 17 -5.84 -8.60 6.06
C GLN A 17 -7.38 -8.62 6.13
N VAL A 18 -7.96 -9.36 7.09
CA VAL A 18 -9.41 -9.39 7.32
C VAL A 18 -9.90 -8.04 7.85
N GLN A 19 -9.23 -7.49 8.87
CA GLN A 19 -9.58 -6.17 9.43
C GLN A 19 -9.43 -5.06 8.39
N ILE A 20 -8.39 -5.12 7.55
CA ILE A 20 -8.18 -4.17 6.46
C ILE A 20 -9.30 -4.30 5.41
N SER A 21 -9.68 -5.53 5.06
CA SER A 21 -10.76 -5.81 4.12
C SER A 21 -12.08 -5.24 4.58
N THR A 22 -12.44 -5.44 5.85
CA THR A 22 -13.65 -4.86 6.45
C THR A 22 -13.58 -3.34 6.54
N ALA A 23 -12.43 -2.77 6.88
CA ALA A 23 -12.27 -1.32 7.04
C ALA A 23 -12.36 -0.54 5.71
N LEU A 24 -11.78 -1.10 4.64
CA LEU A 24 -11.67 -0.42 3.34
C LEU A 24 -12.67 -0.95 2.30
N GLY A 25 -13.40 -2.03 2.61
CA GLY A 25 -14.28 -2.72 1.64
C GLY A 25 -13.52 -3.39 0.48
N ILE A 26 -12.20 -3.61 0.63
CA ILE A 26 -11.35 -4.18 -0.41
C ILE A 26 -11.25 -5.70 -0.23
N ASP A 27 -11.41 -6.46 -1.32
CA ASP A 27 -11.25 -7.91 -1.29
C ASP A 27 -9.83 -8.35 -0.85
N ARG A 28 -9.75 -9.42 -0.04
CA ARG A 28 -8.48 -9.93 0.51
C ARG A 28 -7.48 -10.33 -0.56
N LYS A 29 -7.91 -10.85 -1.72
CA LYS A 29 -7.00 -11.18 -2.83
C LYS A 29 -6.34 -9.93 -3.41
N THR A 30 -7.08 -8.82 -3.41
CA THR A 30 -6.63 -7.51 -3.87
C THR A 30 -5.64 -6.93 -2.88
N ILE A 31 -5.93 -7.03 -1.57
CA ILE A 31 -4.99 -6.64 -0.50
C ILE A 31 -3.68 -7.43 -0.63
N ARG A 32 -3.75 -8.75 -0.78
CA ARG A 32 -2.54 -9.59 -0.95
C ARG A 32 -1.72 -9.19 -2.17
N ARG A 33 -2.36 -8.85 -3.29
CA ARG A 33 -1.68 -8.34 -4.49
C ARG A 33 -0.98 -7.00 -4.24
N TYR A 34 -1.58 -6.11 -3.44
CA TYR A 34 -0.95 -4.83 -3.12
C TYR A 34 0.18 -4.95 -2.11
N LEU A 35 0.08 -5.88 -1.16
CA LEU A 35 1.14 -6.14 -0.19
C LEU A 35 2.33 -6.90 -0.77
N ALA A 36 2.15 -7.66 -1.85
CA ALA A 36 3.22 -8.43 -2.50
C ALA A 36 4.51 -7.63 -2.77
N PRO A 37 4.49 -6.43 -3.39
CA PRO A 37 5.72 -5.65 -3.57
C PRO A 37 6.32 -5.12 -2.26
N ALA A 38 5.51 -4.83 -1.23
CA ALA A 38 6.03 -4.43 0.07
C ALA A 38 6.77 -5.59 0.76
N LEU A 39 6.20 -6.79 0.70
CA LEU A 39 6.84 -8.01 1.20
C LEU A 39 8.12 -8.35 0.41
N ALA A 40 8.11 -8.17 -0.91
CA ALA A 40 9.30 -8.36 -1.76
C ALA A 40 10.41 -7.34 -1.47
N ALA A 41 10.04 -6.13 -1.02
CA ALA A 41 10.97 -5.12 -0.54
C ALA A 41 11.47 -5.39 0.90
N GLY A 42 11.06 -6.50 1.52
CA GLY A 42 11.47 -6.89 2.87
C GLY A 42 10.73 -6.15 3.99
N LEU A 43 9.65 -5.43 3.69
CA LEU A 43 8.88 -4.72 4.70
C LEU A 43 7.99 -5.70 5.46
N THR A 44 7.93 -5.54 6.78
CA THR A 44 7.08 -6.35 7.66
C THR A 44 6.03 -5.49 8.37
N PRO A 45 4.83 -6.03 8.63
CA PRO A 45 3.83 -5.34 9.42
C PRO A 45 4.32 -5.20 10.87
N ALA A 46 4.05 -4.06 11.50
CA ALA A 46 4.30 -3.82 12.92
C ALA A 46 5.77 -3.77 13.40
N GLU A 47 6.72 -3.36 12.56
CA GLU A 47 8.11 -3.09 13.01
C GLU A 47 8.23 -1.81 13.89
N GLY A 48 7.19 -1.47 14.68
CA GLY A 48 7.20 -0.38 15.67
C GLY A 48 7.54 1.04 15.18
N GLY A 49 7.88 1.18 13.90
CA GLY A 49 8.34 2.42 13.29
C GLY A 49 7.19 3.39 13.04
N LYS A 50 7.54 4.66 12.89
CA LYS A 50 6.57 5.66 12.42
C LYS A 50 6.19 5.35 10.98
N PHE A 51 4.91 5.50 10.66
CA PHE A 51 4.44 5.44 9.28
C PHE A 51 4.85 6.73 8.57
N GLU A 52 6.02 6.72 7.93
CA GLU A 52 6.55 7.86 7.18
C GLU A 52 5.81 8.01 5.84
N GLU A 53 4.78 8.85 5.83
CA GLU A 53 3.84 8.98 4.70
C GLU A 53 4.54 9.30 3.37
N ALA A 54 5.56 10.17 3.39
CA ALA A 54 6.34 10.53 2.22
C ALA A 54 7.15 9.35 1.65
N LEU A 55 7.73 8.51 2.51
CA LEU A 55 8.46 7.31 2.11
C LEU A 55 7.50 6.30 1.47
N TRP A 56 6.37 6.03 2.14
CA TRP A 56 5.34 5.14 1.63
C TRP A 56 4.78 5.63 0.30
N TRP A 57 4.58 6.93 0.14
CA TRP A 57 4.16 7.52 -1.13
C TRP A 57 5.18 7.26 -2.25
N ALA A 58 6.47 7.46 -2.01
CA ALA A 58 7.53 7.16 -2.98
C ALA A 58 7.58 5.67 -3.34
N LEU A 59 7.45 4.77 -2.36
CA LEU A 59 7.41 3.33 -2.59
C LEU A 59 6.19 2.91 -3.42
N ILE A 60 4.99 3.39 -3.07
CA ILE A 60 3.74 3.07 -3.77
C ILE A 60 3.77 3.60 -5.21
N THR A 61 4.29 4.81 -5.42
CA THR A 61 4.43 5.38 -6.77
C THR A 61 5.44 4.61 -7.61
N GLY A 62 6.50 4.06 -7.01
CA GLY A 62 7.46 3.16 -7.65
C GLY A 62 6.89 1.78 -8.00
N TRP A 63 6.13 1.16 -7.09
CA TRP A 63 5.52 -0.16 -7.32
C TRP A 63 4.32 -0.12 -8.28
N PHE A 64 3.56 0.97 -8.25
CA PHE A 64 2.34 1.12 -9.05
C PHE A 64 2.38 2.35 -9.96
N PRO A 65 3.30 2.40 -10.94
CA PRO A 65 3.52 3.58 -11.79
C PRO A 65 2.27 3.95 -12.62
N ARG A 66 1.43 2.98 -12.98
CA ARG A 66 0.18 3.24 -13.72
C ARG A 66 -0.92 3.89 -12.87
N ARG A 67 -0.81 3.85 -11.54
CA ARG A 67 -1.78 4.47 -10.61
C ARG A 67 -1.33 5.84 -10.12
N SER A 68 -0.03 6.11 -10.17
CA SER A 68 0.57 7.41 -9.88
C SER A 68 0.64 8.31 -11.11
N ALA A 69 0.72 7.72 -12.31
CA ALA A 69 0.75 8.49 -13.55
C ALA A 69 -0.64 9.00 -13.94
N THR A 70 -0.89 10.30 -13.71
CA THR A 70 -1.62 11.07 -14.72
C THR A 70 -0.82 10.93 -16.00
N ARG A 71 -1.33 10.13 -16.92
CA ARG A 71 -0.64 9.80 -18.15
C ARG A 71 -0.71 11.02 -19.07
N ARG A 72 0.24 11.96 -18.97
CA ARG A 72 0.61 12.78 -20.13
C ARG A 72 1.30 11.87 -21.13
N ARG A 73 0.51 11.12 -21.92
CA ARG A 73 0.96 10.62 -23.21
C ARG A 73 0.79 11.77 -24.19
N GLY A 74 1.86 12.54 -24.36
CA GLY A 74 2.03 13.37 -25.55
C GLY A 74 3.14 12.75 -26.37
N ARG A 75 2.78 12.16 -27.50
CA ARG A 75 3.58 12.20 -28.72
C ARG A 75 2.69 11.85 -29.90
#